data_AF-A0A7S2PKF7-F1
#
_entry.id   AF-A0A7S2PKF7-F1
#
_cell.length_a   1.000
_cell.length_b   1.000
_cell.length_c   1.000
_cell.angle_alpha   90.00
_cell.angle_beta   90.00
_cell.angle_gamma   90.00
#
_symmetry.space_group_name_H-M   'P 1'
#
loop_
_entity.id
_entity.type
_entity.pdbx_description
1 polymer ?
#
loop_
_entity_poly.entity_id
_entity_poly.type
_entity_poly.pdbx_seq_one_letter_code
_entity_poly.pdbx_strand_id
1 'polypeptide(L)'
;FGSPIAFAEPPDLQGHFSPHYGPAHRRWRRRCRDFCEKELMPHVEAWDEAGDMPDQELRLKAYAAGIYGAMWPEEFGGTPPEGSEGDWHGSWAGIRVDPFFDLIMWDELSRCGAGGVLAGLFGGVG
;
A
#
# COMPACT_ATOMS: atom_id res chain seq x y z
N PHE A 1 13.13 -7.81 -6.76
CA PHE A 1 12.97 -7.56 -5.31
C PHE A 1 12.22 -8.74 -4.73
N GLY A 2 12.40 -9.04 -3.46
CA GLY A 2 11.76 -10.20 -2.85
C GLY A 2 12.72 -11.09 -2.09
N SER A 3 12.19 -11.75 -1.08
CA SER A 3 12.89 -12.76 -0.30
C SER A 3 13.08 -14.06 -1.10
N PRO A 4 14.26 -14.71 -1.03
CA PRO A 4 14.48 -16.04 -1.59
C PRO A 4 13.93 -17.16 -0.68
N ILE A 5 13.45 -16.82 0.51
CA ILE A 5 12.90 -17.79 1.46
C ILE A 5 11.59 -18.34 0.88
N ALA A 6 11.45 -19.66 0.87
CA ALA A 6 10.25 -20.32 0.38
C ALA A 6 9.00 -19.78 1.10
N PHE A 7 7.97 -19.45 0.31
CA PHE A 7 6.68 -18.90 0.78
C PHE A 7 6.74 -17.52 1.47
N ALA A 8 7.89 -16.84 1.50
CA ALA A 8 8.01 -15.49 2.05
C ALA A 8 7.54 -14.39 1.08
N GLU A 9 7.23 -14.76 -0.16
CA GLU A 9 6.73 -13.84 -1.20
C GLU A 9 5.51 -14.44 -1.88
N PRO A 10 4.58 -13.61 -2.39
CA PRO A 10 3.46 -14.10 -3.16
C PRO A 10 3.94 -14.84 -4.43
N PRO A 11 3.22 -15.87 -4.90
CA PRO A 11 3.66 -16.72 -6.01
C PRO A 11 3.97 -15.94 -7.31
N ASP A 12 3.29 -14.83 -7.57
CA ASP A 12 3.49 -14.02 -8.78
C ASP A 12 4.89 -13.35 -8.83
N LEU A 13 5.50 -13.08 -7.67
CA LEU A 13 6.89 -12.60 -7.60
C LEU A 13 7.91 -13.72 -7.76
N GLN A 14 7.53 -14.96 -7.55
CA GLN A 14 8.37 -16.14 -7.71
C GLN A 14 8.29 -16.73 -9.14
N GLY A 15 7.64 -16.03 -10.07
CA GLY A 15 7.53 -16.42 -11.47
C GLY A 15 6.33 -17.32 -11.78
N HIS A 16 5.43 -17.56 -10.82
CA HIS A 16 4.18 -18.26 -11.10
C HIS A 16 3.21 -17.34 -11.85
N PHE A 17 2.49 -17.91 -12.82
CA PHE A 17 1.47 -17.19 -13.57
C PHE A 17 0.29 -16.80 -12.66
N SER A 18 -0.22 -15.58 -12.83
CA SER A 18 -1.46 -15.11 -12.23
C SER A 18 -2.29 -14.38 -13.29
N PRO A 19 -3.61 -14.62 -13.39
CA PRO A 19 -4.49 -13.84 -14.25
C PRO A 19 -4.77 -12.43 -13.71
N HIS A 20 -4.37 -12.15 -12.45
CA HIS A 20 -4.67 -10.91 -11.75
C HIS A 20 -3.45 -10.00 -11.62
N TYR A 21 -2.24 -10.56 -11.53
CA TYR A 21 -1.03 -9.78 -11.30
C TYR A 21 -0.22 -9.58 -12.59
N GLY A 22 0.11 -8.31 -12.85
CA GLY A 22 0.81 -7.87 -14.06
C GLY A 22 2.01 -6.98 -13.75
N PRO A 23 2.67 -6.42 -14.78
CA PRO A 23 3.80 -5.51 -14.59
C PRO A 23 3.46 -4.27 -13.75
N ALA A 24 2.25 -3.71 -13.89
CA ALA A 24 1.76 -2.57 -13.11
C ALA A 24 1.67 -2.93 -11.61
N HIS A 25 1.02 -4.05 -11.28
CA HIS A 25 0.96 -4.60 -9.93
C HIS A 25 2.33 -4.80 -9.29
N ARG A 26 3.32 -5.30 -10.05
CA ARG A 26 4.69 -5.47 -9.53
C ARG A 26 5.39 -4.14 -9.24
N ARG A 27 5.18 -3.12 -10.07
CA ARG A 27 5.71 -1.76 -9.81
C ARG A 27 5.07 -1.17 -8.56
N TRP A 28 3.74 -1.31 -8.43
CA TRP A 28 3.00 -0.87 -7.26
C TRP A 28 3.48 -1.56 -5.98
N ARG A 29 3.60 -2.89 -6.00
CA ARG A 29 4.12 -3.67 -4.87
C ARG A 29 5.50 -3.18 -4.44
N ARG A 30 6.41 -2.94 -5.38
CA ARG A 30 7.74 -2.41 -5.07
C ARG A 30 7.66 -1.05 -4.37
N ARG A 31 6.80 -0.15 -4.85
CA ARG A 31 6.60 1.19 -4.26
C ARG A 31 6.09 1.10 -2.83
N CYS A 32 5.05 0.30 -2.56
CA CYS A 32 4.52 0.10 -1.21
C CYS A 32 5.58 -0.49 -0.28
N ARG A 33 6.33 -1.49 -0.77
CA ARG A 33 7.43 -2.10 -0.02
C ARG A 33 8.52 -1.10 0.34
N ASP A 34 8.96 -0.30 -0.63
CA ASP A 34 10.01 0.70 -0.42
C ASP A 34 9.59 1.73 0.64
N PHE A 35 8.32 2.13 0.68
CA PHE A 35 7.81 3.01 1.73
C PHE A 35 7.78 2.32 3.09
N CYS A 36 7.27 1.09 3.16
CA CYS A 36 7.21 0.31 4.39
C CYS A 36 8.61 0.10 5.00
N GLU A 37 9.57 -0.33 4.19
CA GLU A 37 10.94 -0.62 4.63
C GLU A 37 11.72 0.63 5.06
N LYS A 38 11.45 1.80 4.45
CA LYS A 38 12.20 3.04 4.72
C LYS A 38 11.55 3.92 5.78
N GLU A 39 10.23 4.06 5.74
CA GLU A 39 9.51 5.06 6.53
C GLU A 39 8.75 4.46 7.72
N LEU A 40 8.45 3.15 7.71
CA LEU A 40 7.69 2.51 8.79
C LEU A 40 8.59 1.59 9.63
N MET A 41 9.10 0.51 9.04
CA MET A 41 9.81 -0.57 9.74
C MET A 41 10.91 -0.10 10.71
N PRO A 42 11.73 0.92 10.42
CA PRO A 42 12.77 1.37 11.34
C PRO A 42 12.25 2.05 12.63
N HIS A 43 10.97 2.41 12.67
CA HIS A 43 10.42 3.30 13.69
C HIS A 43 9.21 2.73 14.45
N VAL A 44 8.53 1.73 13.88
CA VAL A 44 7.26 1.18 14.43
C VAL A 44 7.35 0.71 15.88
N GLU A 45 8.45 0.07 16.29
CA GLU A 45 8.61 -0.40 17.67
C GLU A 45 8.61 0.77 18.68
N ALA A 46 9.32 1.85 18.35
CA ALA A 46 9.40 3.03 19.20
C ALA A 46 8.05 3.78 19.28
N TRP A 47 7.31 3.82 18.16
CA TRP A 47 5.98 4.43 18.14
C TRP A 47 4.95 3.61 18.91
N ASP A 48 5.02 2.28 18.80
CA ASP A 48 4.13 1.37 19.53
C ASP A 48 4.35 1.48 21.04
N GLU A 49 5.62 1.50 21.49
CA GLU A 49 5.96 1.70 22.91
C GLU A 49 5.54 3.10 23.41
N ALA A 50 5.70 4.14 22.60
CA ALA A 50 5.29 5.50 22.95
C ALA A 50 3.77 5.71 22.89
N GLY A 51 3.04 4.87 22.15
CA GLY A 51 1.62 5.09 21.83
C GLY A 51 1.38 6.32 20.96
N ASP A 52 2.41 6.85 20.29
CA ASP A 52 2.37 8.06 19.49
C ASP A 52 3.32 7.96 18.28
N MET A 53 2.96 8.62 17.19
CA MET A 53 3.74 8.65 15.95
C MET A 53 3.62 10.00 15.24
N PRO A 54 4.59 10.38 14.40
CA PRO A 54 4.54 11.64 13.66
C PRO A 54 3.55 11.56 12.48
N ASP A 55 2.25 11.56 12.79
CA ASP A 55 1.13 11.31 11.87
C ASP A 55 1.12 12.25 10.66
N GLN A 56 1.33 13.55 10.85
CA GLN A 56 1.32 14.54 9.78
C GLN A 56 2.51 14.36 8.83
N GLU A 57 3.72 14.15 9.38
CA GLU A 57 4.92 13.93 8.58
C GLU A 57 4.79 12.64 7.76
N LEU A 58 4.30 11.56 8.39
CA LEU A 58 4.08 10.30 7.70
C LEU A 58 3.03 10.41 6.59
N ARG A 59 1.93 11.14 6.80
CA ARG A 59 0.94 11.40 5.75
C ARG A 59 1.53 12.17 4.57
N LEU A 60 2.35 13.19 4.83
CA LEU A 60 3.04 13.94 3.77
C LEU A 60 4.02 13.05 2.99
N LYS A 61 4.79 12.20 3.68
CA LYS A 61 5.69 11.23 3.04
C LYS A 61 4.92 10.20 2.22
N ALA A 62 3.83 9.66 2.76
CA ALA A 62 2.97 8.69 2.07
C ALA A 62 2.32 9.31 0.83
N TYR A 63 1.91 10.58 0.90
CA TYR A 63 1.37 11.32 -0.24
C TYR A 63 2.44 11.57 -1.31
N ALA A 64 3.64 12.03 -0.91
CA ALA A 64 4.77 12.20 -1.82
C ALA A 64 5.22 10.89 -2.48
N ALA A 65 5.08 9.77 -1.78
CA ALA A 65 5.33 8.44 -2.31
C ALA A 65 4.22 7.92 -3.24
N GLY A 66 3.08 8.61 -3.33
CA GLY A 66 1.91 8.20 -4.12
C GLY A 66 1.20 6.97 -3.55
N ILE A 67 1.19 6.82 -2.23
CA ILE A 67 0.52 5.74 -1.49
C ILE A 67 -0.73 6.27 -0.78
N TYR A 68 -0.65 7.50 -0.27
CA TYR A 68 -1.79 8.11 0.40
C TYR A 68 -2.86 8.54 -0.60
N GLY A 69 -4.09 8.05 -0.43
CA GLY A 69 -5.18 8.32 -1.36
C GLY A 69 -5.10 7.52 -2.67
N ALA A 70 -4.33 6.42 -2.70
CA ALA A 70 -4.10 5.63 -3.92
C ALA A 70 -5.36 4.97 -4.51
N MET A 71 -6.41 4.81 -3.71
CA MET A 71 -7.70 4.26 -4.18
C MET A 71 -8.70 5.36 -4.59
N TRP A 72 -8.27 6.62 -4.57
CA TRP A 72 -9.10 7.78 -4.91
C TRP A 72 -8.72 8.39 -6.27
N PRO A 73 -9.70 8.91 -7.04
CA PRO A 73 -9.43 9.67 -8.26
C PRO A 73 -8.57 10.93 -8.02
N GLU A 74 -7.76 11.29 -9.03
CA GLU A 74 -6.90 12.49 -8.98
C GLU A 74 -7.70 13.79 -8.77
N GLU A 75 -8.93 13.88 -9.28
CA GLU A 75 -9.81 15.06 -9.12
C GLU A 75 -10.18 15.37 -7.66
N PHE A 76 -10.09 14.37 -6.77
CA PHE A 76 -10.28 14.52 -5.32
C PHE A 76 -8.94 14.57 -4.57
N GLY A 77 -7.83 14.76 -5.28
CA GLY A 77 -6.48 14.76 -4.71
C GLY A 77 -5.92 13.36 -4.44
N GLY A 78 -6.52 12.30 -5.02
CA GLY A 78 -6.01 10.94 -4.93
C GLY A 78 -4.71 10.71 -5.71
N THR A 79 -4.09 9.56 -5.50
CA THR A 79 -2.80 9.17 -6.10
C THR A 79 -2.87 7.80 -6.79
N PRO A 80 -3.76 7.61 -7.77
CA PRO A 80 -4.02 6.29 -8.33
C PRO A 80 -2.73 5.65 -8.88
N PRO A 81 -2.52 4.35 -8.62
CA PRO A 81 -1.34 3.66 -9.10
C PRO A 81 -1.35 3.57 -10.63
N GLU A 82 -0.17 3.69 -11.23
CA GLU A 82 -0.02 3.59 -12.68
C GLU A 82 -0.55 2.24 -13.19
N GLY A 83 -1.44 2.27 -14.19
CA GLY A 83 -2.07 1.08 -14.74
C GLY A 83 -3.32 0.61 -13.99
N SER A 84 -3.84 1.39 -13.03
CA SER A 84 -5.20 1.22 -12.53
C SER A 84 -6.20 1.71 -13.58
N GLU A 85 -6.61 0.83 -14.48
CA GLU A 85 -7.69 1.07 -15.43
C GLU A 85 -8.90 0.20 -15.05
N GLY A 86 -10.12 0.73 -15.14
CA GLY A 86 -11.35 -0.05 -15.05
C GLY A 86 -12.54 0.63 -14.36
N ASP A 87 -13.75 0.25 -14.76
CA ASP A 87 -14.98 0.47 -13.99
C ASP A 87 -15.29 -0.81 -13.19
N TRP A 88 -15.18 -0.72 -11.85
CA TRP A 88 -15.79 -1.50 -10.76
C TRP A 88 -16.24 -2.98 -10.93
N HIS A 89 -15.94 -3.82 -9.92
CA HIS A 89 -16.73 -5.01 -9.57
C HIS A 89 -17.04 -5.04 -8.04
N GLY A 90 -18.28 -4.75 -7.66
CA GLY A 90 -18.81 -4.74 -6.27
C GLY A 90 -20.13 -3.97 -6.24
N SER A 91 -20.52 -3.19 -5.23
CA SER A 91 -21.41 -2.02 -5.44
C SER A 91 -21.12 -0.89 -4.46
N TRP A 92 -20.54 0.21 -4.95
CA TRP A 92 -20.83 1.60 -4.59
C TRP A 92 -20.22 2.45 -5.71
N ALA A 93 -21.06 3.13 -6.49
CA ALA A 93 -20.66 3.76 -7.73
C ALA A 93 -19.56 4.82 -7.49
N GLY A 94 -18.30 4.55 -7.87
CA GLY A 94 -17.26 5.58 -7.82
C GLY A 94 -15.80 5.13 -7.87
N ILE A 95 -15.45 3.91 -7.44
CA ILE A 95 -14.04 3.48 -7.46
C ILE A 95 -13.65 2.85 -8.80
N ARG A 96 -12.67 3.48 -9.46
CA ARG A 96 -12.09 3.13 -10.78
C ARG A 96 -10.75 2.38 -10.69
N VAL A 97 -10.51 1.64 -9.61
CA VAL A 97 -9.21 0.99 -9.35
C VAL A 97 -9.39 -0.51 -9.25
N ASP A 98 -8.55 -1.26 -9.97
CA ASP A 98 -8.43 -2.70 -9.85
C ASP A 98 -8.14 -3.07 -8.36
N PRO A 99 -8.98 -3.91 -7.72
CA PRO A 99 -8.87 -4.21 -6.29
C PRO A 99 -7.55 -4.90 -5.88
N PHE A 100 -6.81 -5.48 -6.84
CA PHE A 100 -5.51 -6.07 -6.56
C PHE A 100 -4.46 -5.00 -6.19
N PHE A 101 -4.64 -3.73 -6.59
CA PHE A 101 -3.80 -2.65 -6.09
C PHE A 101 -4.04 -2.37 -4.60
N ASP A 102 -5.29 -2.34 -4.15
CA ASP A 102 -5.62 -2.16 -2.72
C ASP A 102 -5.08 -3.32 -1.88
N LEU A 103 -5.31 -4.56 -2.34
CA LEU A 103 -4.77 -5.75 -1.69
C LEU A 103 -3.24 -5.69 -1.55
N ILE A 104 -2.53 -5.32 -2.61
CA ILE A 104 -1.07 -5.18 -2.59
C ILE A 104 -0.62 -4.10 -1.61
N MET A 105 -1.34 -2.97 -1.56
CA MET A 105 -1.01 -1.87 -0.66
C MET A 105 -1.05 -2.36 0.80
N TRP A 106 -2.15 -3.01 1.20
CA TRP A 106 -2.30 -3.51 2.56
C TRP A 106 -1.34 -4.65 2.88
N ASP A 107 -1.09 -5.57 1.95
CA ASP A 107 -0.13 -6.67 2.13
C ASP A 107 1.28 -6.15 2.40
N GLU A 108 1.77 -5.19 1.60
CA GLU A 108 3.12 -4.66 1.76
C GLU A 108 3.27 -3.75 2.98
N LEU A 109 2.26 -2.93 3.30
CA LEU A 109 2.29 -2.09 4.49
C LEU A 109 2.23 -2.91 5.78
N SER A 110 1.53 -4.04 5.78
CA SER A 110 1.43 -4.95 6.94
C SER A 110 2.77 -5.58 7.34
N ARG A 111 3.79 -5.51 6.48
CA ARG A 111 5.15 -5.99 6.79
C ARG A 111 5.79 -5.30 8.00
N CYS A 112 5.36 -4.08 8.34
CA CYS A 112 5.86 -3.40 9.54
C CYS A 112 5.34 -3.99 10.85
N GLY A 113 4.35 -4.88 10.82
CA GLY A 113 3.85 -5.59 12.01
C GLY A 113 3.10 -4.71 13.03
N ALA A 114 2.83 -3.44 12.70
CA ALA A 114 2.20 -2.47 13.61
C ALA A 114 0.85 -1.99 13.06
N GLY A 115 -0.22 -2.75 13.38
CA GLY A 115 -1.58 -2.43 12.91
C GLY A 115 -2.09 -1.07 13.41
N GLY A 116 -1.71 -0.65 14.61
CA GLY A 116 -2.06 0.67 15.17
C GLY A 116 -1.47 1.84 14.37
N VAL A 117 -0.22 1.70 13.92
CA VAL A 117 0.45 2.69 13.05
C VAL A 117 -0.25 2.79 11.70
N LEU A 118 -0.61 1.65 11.09
CA LEU A 118 -1.36 1.65 9.82
C LEU A 118 -2.77 2.25 9.98
N ALA A 119 -3.46 1.93 11.07
CA ALA A 119 -4.76 2.50 11.39
C ALA A 119 -4.68 4.01 11.63
N GLY A 120 -3.67 4.50 12.36
CA GLY A 120 -3.49 5.94 12.55
C GLY A 120 -3.09 6.66 11.26
N LEU A 121 -2.33 6.00 10.39
CA LEU A 121 -1.87 6.61 9.14
C LEU A 121 -2.99 6.67 8.09
N PHE A 122 -3.81 5.63 7.96
CA PHE A 122 -4.81 5.50 6.88
C PHE A 122 -6.28 5.49 7.35
N GLY A 123 -6.54 5.34 8.65
CA GLY A 123 -7.87 5.10 9.21
C GLY A 123 -8.70 6.35 9.53
N GLY A 124 -8.31 7.54 9.08
CA GLY A 124 -9.04 8.78 9.36
C GLY A 124 -8.95 9.82 8.25
N VAL A 125 -9.95 9.83 7.36
CA VAL A 125 -10.43 11.06 6.70
C VAL A 125 -11.78 11.36 7.31
N GLY A 126 -11.76 12.08 8.44
CA GLY A 126 -12.95 12.46 9.21
C GLY A 126 -12.58 13.07 10.55
#